data_AF-A0AA41Z5M6-F1
#
_entry.id   AF-A0AA41Z5M6-F1
#
_cell.length_a   1.000
_cell.length_b   1.000
_cell.length_c   1.000
_cell.angle_alpha   90.00
_cell.angle_beta   90.00
_cell.angle_gamma   90.00
#
_symmetry.space_group_name_H-M   'P 1'
#
loop_
_entity.id
_entity.type
_entity.pdbx_description
1 polymer ?
#
loop_
_entity_poly.entity_id
_entity_poly.type
_entity_poly.pdbx_seq_one_letter_code
_entity_poly.pdbx_strand_id
1 'polypeptide(L)'
;MSLDKGNAGQQSTRRAQDRESVSQALGRIRQAARQGKKERFTALFHHIGPALLRLAFSALKRNAAPGMDGVTWRTYEADLERNLAVLHDKVHRGAYRAQPSRRRYIPKADGRQRPLAVTA
;
A
#
# COMPACT_ATOMS: atom_id res chain seq x y z
N MET A 1 26.23 -4.77 -39.29
CA MET A 1 25.76 -3.71 -38.37
C MET A 1 24.25 -3.80 -38.28
N SER A 2 23.71 -4.30 -37.17
CA SER A 2 22.38 -3.94 -36.67
C SER A 2 22.38 -4.15 -35.16
N LEU A 3 22.04 -3.05 -34.51
CA LEU A 3 22.15 -2.67 -33.12
C LEU A 3 21.02 -3.31 -32.26
N ASP A 4 21.40 -3.58 -31.02
CA ASP A 4 20.61 -3.63 -29.77
C ASP A 4 19.36 -4.51 -29.69
N LYS A 5 19.43 -5.50 -28.78
CA LYS A 5 18.23 -5.90 -28.03
C LYS A 5 18.54 -5.88 -26.54
N GLY A 6 18.19 -4.73 -25.95
CA GLY A 6 18.31 -4.43 -24.55
C GLY A 6 17.48 -5.37 -23.65
N ASN A 7 18.11 -5.68 -22.54
CA ASN A 7 17.71 -6.43 -21.37
C ASN A 7 16.40 -5.91 -20.74
N ALA A 8 15.49 -6.81 -20.37
CA ALA A 8 14.49 -6.57 -19.33
C ALA A 8 14.45 -7.82 -18.44
N GLY A 9 15.44 -7.91 -17.55
CA GLY A 9 15.49 -8.90 -16.49
C GLY A 9 14.23 -8.80 -15.64
N GLN A 10 13.29 -9.71 -15.89
CA GLN A 10 12.20 -10.05 -15.01
C GLN A 10 12.81 -10.56 -13.71
N GLN A 11 13.11 -9.65 -12.78
CA GLN A 11 13.35 -10.01 -11.39
C GLN A 11 12.00 -10.44 -10.81
N SER A 12 11.59 -11.65 -11.13
CA SER A 12 10.56 -12.38 -10.41
C SER A 12 11.16 -12.77 -9.06
N THR A 13 11.29 -11.81 -8.15
CA THR A 13 11.50 -12.13 -6.74
C THR A 13 10.28 -12.91 -6.29
N ARG A 14 10.51 -14.10 -5.72
CA ARG A 14 9.42 -15.01 -5.37
C ARG A 14 8.65 -14.39 -4.21
N ARG A 15 7.33 -14.18 -4.39
CA ARG A 15 6.37 -13.65 -3.39
C ARG A 15 6.58 -14.15 -1.96
N ALA A 16 7.01 -15.40 -1.79
CA ALA A 16 7.28 -16.01 -0.49
C ALA A 16 8.46 -15.33 0.24
N GLN A 17 9.55 -15.05 -0.47
CA GLN A 17 10.77 -14.43 0.09
C GLN A 17 10.50 -12.99 0.52
N ASP A 18 9.77 -12.22 -0.29
CA ASP A 18 9.39 -10.85 0.05
C ASP A 18 8.52 -10.79 1.31
N ARG A 19 7.57 -11.72 1.45
CA ARG A 19 6.72 -11.82 2.65
C ARG A 19 7.50 -12.16 3.90
N GLU A 20 8.46 -13.07 3.79
CA GLU A 20 9.31 -13.45 4.90
C GLU A 20 10.15 -12.27 5.37
N SER A 21 10.83 -11.59 4.43
CA SER A 21 11.63 -10.40 4.71
C SER A 21 10.82 -9.28 5.38
N VAL A 22 9.63 -8.96 4.84
CA VAL A 22 8.72 -7.97 5.45
C VAL A 22 8.28 -8.40 6.85
N SER A 23 7.96 -9.68 7.04
CA SER A 23 7.52 -10.21 8.34
C SER A 23 8.62 -10.11 9.40
N GLN A 24 9.86 -10.39 9.02
CA GLN A 24 11.04 -10.22 9.88
C GLN A 24 11.25 -8.74 10.25
N ALA A 25 11.19 -7.83 9.27
CA ALA A 25 11.34 -6.39 9.51
C ALA A 25 10.26 -5.86 10.49
N LEU A 26 8.99 -6.17 10.25
CA LEU A 26 7.89 -5.80 11.15
C LEU A 26 8.02 -6.47 12.53
N GLY A 27 8.56 -7.69 12.58
CA GLY A 27 8.89 -8.39 13.82
C GLY A 27 9.88 -7.61 14.68
N ARG A 28 10.99 -7.15 14.08
CA ARG A 28 12.01 -6.34 14.77
C ARG A 28 11.46 -5.01 15.26
N ILE A 29 10.66 -4.32 14.45
CA ILE A 29 9.99 -3.07 14.85
C ILE A 29 9.08 -3.32 16.06
N ARG A 30 8.28 -4.38 16.05
CA ARG A 30 7.42 -4.75 17.19
C ARG A 30 8.21 -5.10 18.44
N GLN A 31 9.33 -5.81 18.30
CA GLN A 31 10.21 -6.14 19.41
C GLN A 31 10.80 -4.87 20.04
N ALA A 32 11.36 -3.98 19.22
CA ALA A 32 11.87 -2.69 19.68
C ALA A 32 10.77 -1.89 20.41
N ALA A 33 9.55 -1.84 19.85
CA ALA A 33 8.44 -1.11 20.46
C ALA A 33 8.00 -1.69 21.82
N ARG A 34 8.16 -3.01 22.01
CA ARG A 34 7.86 -3.68 23.30
C ARG A 34 8.93 -3.41 24.36
N GLN A 35 10.20 -3.40 23.96
CA GLN A 35 11.34 -3.20 24.85
C GLN A 35 11.49 -1.71 25.23
N GLY A 36 11.35 -0.81 24.26
CA GLY A 36 11.47 0.63 24.41
C GLY A 36 10.13 1.35 24.48
N LYS A 37 9.35 1.16 25.55
CA LYS A 37 8.01 1.80 25.69
C LYS A 37 8.03 3.33 25.62
N LYS A 38 9.18 3.96 25.87
CA LYS A 38 9.38 5.43 25.80
C LYS A 38 10.19 5.86 24.57
N GLU A 39 10.66 4.93 23.75
CA GLU A 39 11.47 5.26 22.57
C GLU A 39 10.63 5.88 21.46
N ARG A 40 11.23 6.83 20.75
CA ARG A 40 10.64 7.49 19.58
C ARG A 40 11.24 6.89 18.32
N PHE A 41 10.39 6.24 17.51
CA PHE A 41 10.79 5.77 16.20
C PHE A 41 10.87 6.95 15.22
N THR A 42 12.07 7.42 14.93
CA THR A 42 12.30 8.58 14.05
C THR A 42 12.51 8.20 12.59
N ALA A 43 12.81 6.93 12.31
CA ALA A 43 13.27 6.50 10.98
C ALA A 43 12.37 5.46 10.29
N LEU A 44 11.12 5.21 10.67
CA LEU A 44 10.33 4.09 10.10
C LEU A 44 10.08 4.17 8.59
N PHE A 45 10.21 5.36 8.00
CA PHE A 45 9.88 5.62 6.61
C PHE A 45 10.65 4.73 5.62
N HIS A 46 11.91 4.40 5.90
CA HIS A 46 12.72 3.54 5.03
C HIS A 46 12.22 2.09 4.94
N HIS A 47 11.33 1.66 5.85
CA HIS A 47 10.69 0.33 5.77
C HIS A 47 9.53 0.28 4.77
N ILE A 48 9.08 1.41 4.24
CA ILE A 48 8.02 1.47 3.23
C ILE A 48 8.60 1.10 1.87
N GLY A 49 8.72 -0.20 1.60
CA GLY A 49 9.17 -0.74 0.31
C GLY A 49 8.04 -1.36 -0.52
N PRO A 50 8.28 -1.69 -1.80
CA PRO A 50 7.29 -2.33 -2.68
C PRO A 50 6.73 -3.64 -2.11
N ALA A 51 7.56 -4.42 -1.42
CA ALA A 51 7.13 -5.65 -0.74
C ALA A 51 6.12 -5.39 0.39
N LEU A 52 6.35 -4.35 1.20
CA LEU A 52 5.41 -3.96 2.26
C LEU A 52 4.12 -3.40 1.67
N LEU A 53 4.21 -2.57 0.62
CA LEU A 53 3.03 -2.04 -0.09
C LEU A 53 2.19 -3.16 -0.72
N ARG A 54 2.82 -4.19 -1.28
CA ARG A 54 2.12 -5.40 -1.76
C ARG A 54 1.38 -6.14 -0.66
N LEU A 55 2.02 -6.28 0.51
CA LEU A 55 1.42 -6.93 1.66
C LEU A 55 0.21 -6.13 2.14
N ALA A 56 0.31 -4.80 2.20
CA ALA A 56 -0.79 -3.91 2.50
C ALA A 56 -1.94 -4.03 1.47
N PHE A 57 -1.62 -4.02 0.17
CA PHE A 57 -2.61 -4.23 -0.90
C PHE A 57 -3.36 -5.56 -0.76
N SER A 58 -2.64 -6.63 -0.42
CA SER A 58 -3.22 -7.96 -0.22
C SER A 58 -4.17 -8.03 0.99
N ALA A 59 -4.01 -7.13 1.96
CA ALA A 59 -4.86 -7.05 3.15
C ALA A 59 -6.14 -6.22 2.93
N LEU A 60 -6.26 -5.52 1.80
CA LEU A 60 -7.45 -4.75 1.45
C LEU A 60 -8.63 -5.67 1.14
N LYS A 61 -9.85 -5.22 1.46
CA LYS A 61 -11.09 -5.92 1.09
C LYS A 61 -11.26 -5.86 -0.43
N ARG A 62 -11.29 -7.03 -1.09
CA ARG A 62 -11.40 -7.13 -2.56
C ARG A 62 -12.67 -6.51 -3.15
N ASN A 63 -13.72 -6.43 -2.36
CA ASN A 63 -15.03 -5.87 -2.72
C ASN A 63 -15.26 -4.49 -2.07
N ALA A 64 -14.19 -3.78 -1.68
CA ALA A 64 -14.30 -2.41 -1.22
C ALA A 64 -14.94 -1.53 -2.31
N ALA A 65 -15.80 -0.62 -1.89
CA ALA A 65 -16.36 0.38 -2.80
C ALA A 65 -15.24 1.27 -3.33
N PRO A 66 -15.19 1.58 -4.63
CA PRO A 66 -14.17 2.47 -5.18
C PRO A 66 -14.27 3.87 -4.58
N GLY A 67 -13.13 4.55 -4.53
CA GLY A 67 -13.03 5.95 -4.14
C GLY A 67 -13.58 6.91 -5.19
N MET A 68 -13.17 8.18 -5.14
CA MET A 68 -13.57 9.18 -6.13
C MET A 68 -12.95 8.96 -7.51
N ASP A 69 -11.79 8.31 -7.57
CA ASP A 69 -11.10 7.97 -8.82
C ASP A 69 -11.73 6.77 -9.56
N GLY A 70 -12.73 6.12 -8.96
CA GLY A 70 -13.39 4.95 -9.53
C GLY A 70 -12.52 3.69 -9.56
N VAL A 71 -11.30 3.74 -9.03
CA VAL A 71 -10.38 2.61 -9.07
C VAL A 71 -10.86 1.54 -8.10
N THR A 72 -11.10 0.34 -8.65
CA THR A 72 -11.45 -0.84 -7.87
C THR A 72 -10.21 -1.67 -7.55
N TRP A 73 -10.32 -2.54 -6.56
CA TRP A 73 -9.26 -3.50 -6.24
C TRP A 73 -8.83 -4.31 -7.47
N ARG A 74 -9.78 -4.78 -8.29
CA ARG A 74 -9.50 -5.57 -9.50
C ARG A 74 -8.79 -4.78 -10.58
N THR A 75 -9.20 -3.53 -10.81
CA THR A 75 -8.57 -2.66 -11.82
C THR A 75 -7.17 -2.25 -11.39
N TYR A 76 -6.94 -2.06 -10.08
CA TYR A 76 -5.60 -1.77 -9.56
C TYR A 76 -4.68 -2.99 -9.62
N GLU A 77 -5.20 -4.20 -9.34
CA GLU A 77 -4.44 -5.45 -9.40
C GLU A 77 -3.91 -5.77 -10.80
N ALA A 78 -4.63 -5.37 -11.85
CA ALA A 78 -4.27 -5.67 -13.23
C ALA A 78 -2.87 -5.20 -13.63
N ASP A 79 -2.37 -4.11 -13.04
CA ASP A 79 -1.01 -3.59 -13.24
C ASP A 79 -0.29 -3.39 -11.89
N LEU A 80 -0.46 -4.35 -10.97
CA LEU A 80 -0.05 -4.22 -9.56
C LEU A 80 1.43 -3.83 -9.40
N GLU A 81 2.35 -4.50 -10.10
CA GLU A 81 3.79 -4.24 -9.97
C GLU A 81 4.15 -2.79 -10.27
N ARG A 82 3.68 -2.31 -11.42
CA ARG A 82 3.94 -0.94 -11.88
C ARG A 82 3.26 0.08 -10.98
N ASN A 83 2.02 -0.19 -10.57
CA ASN A 83 1.28 0.67 -9.65
C ASN A 83 2.02 0.81 -8.30
N LEU A 84 2.54 -0.29 -7.76
CA LEU A 84 3.33 -0.29 -6.53
C LEU A 84 4.67 0.44 -6.69
N ALA A 85 5.36 0.27 -7.82
CA ALA A 85 6.61 0.98 -8.10
C ALA A 85 6.38 2.50 -8.19
N VAL A 86 5.34 2.93 -8.91
CA VAL A 86 4.95 4.35 -9.02
C VAL A 86 4.53 4.92 -7.66
N LEU A 87 3.76 4.16 -6.87
CA LEU A 87 3.35 4.58 -5.54
C LEU A 87 4.56 4.72 -4.60
N HIS A 88 5.46 3.75 -4.62
CA HIS A 88 6.69 3.78 -3.84
C HIS A 88 7.52 5.03 -4.17
N ASP A 89 7.77 5.30 -5.44
CA ASP A 89 8.51 6.50 -5.88
C ASP A 89 7.83 7.79 -5.40
N LYS A 90 6.52 7.91 -5.60
CA LYS A 90 5.74 9.08 -5.14
C LYS A 90 5.82 9.29 -3.63
N VAL A 91 5.74 8.22 -2.86
CA VAL A 91 5.84 8.27 -1.40
C VAL A 91 7.24 8.74 -1.01
N HIS A 92 8.29 8.09 -1.52
CA HIS A 92 9.68 8.40 -1.16
C HIS A 92 10.15 9.79 -1.55
N ARG A 93 9.68 10.31 -2.69
CA ARG A 93 9.98 11.68 -3.11
C ARG A 93 9.08 12.75 -2.47
N GLY A 94 8.16 12.36 -1.59
CA GLY A 94 7.22 13.28 -0.92
C GLY A 94 6.13 13.86 -1.83
N ALA A 95 5.92 13.30 -3.03
CA ALA A 95 4.93 13.76 -4.00
C ALA A 95 3.57 13.05 -3.88
N TYR A 96 3.45 12.07 -2.98
CA TYR A 96 2.18 11.39 -2.75
C TYR A 96 1.14 12.37 -2.16
N ARG A 97 0.00 12.47 -2.83
CA ARG A 97 -1.18 13.23 -2.38
C ARG A 97 -2.36 12.29 -2.32
N ALA A 98 -2.89 12.08 -1.11
CA ALA A 98 -4.10 11.29 -0.93
C ALA A 98 -5.29 12.00 -1.57
N GLN A 99 -6.15 11.23 -2.25
CA GLN A 99 -7.35 11.78 -2.86
C GLN A 99 -8.42 12.08 -1.79
N PRO A 100 -9.32 13.05 -2.03
CA PRO A 100 -10.42 13.31 -1.13
C PRO A 100 -11.33 12.08 -1.02
N SER A 101 -11.80 11.78 0.19
CA SER A 101 -12.73 10.67 0.42
C SER A 101 -14.11 10.97 -0.15
N ARG A 102 -14.73 9.96 -0.78
CA ARG A 102 -16.14 10.02 -1.20
C ARG A 102 -17.05 9.83 0.01
N ARG A 103 -18.01 10.73 0.22
CA ARG A 103 -19.00 10.59 1.30
C ARG A 103 -20.18 9.73 0.85
N ARG A 104 -20.50 8.70 1.64
CA ARG A 104 -21.74 7.93 1.51
C ARG A 104 -22.48 7.99 2.83
N TYR A 105 -23.79 8.17 2.79
CA TYR A 105 -24.60 8.24 4.00
C TYR A 105 -25.30 6.91 4.25
N ILE A 106 -25.25 6.44 5.50
CA ILE A 106 -25.99 5.27 5.96
C ILE A 106 -27.01 5.68 7.03
N PRO A 107 -28.23 5.10 7.03
CA PRO A 107 -29.23 5.40 8.03
C PRO A 107 -28.80 4.88 9.42
N LYS A 108 -29.13 5.65 10.46
CA LYS A 108 -29.09 5.22 11.85
C LYS A 108 -30.50 4.80 12.30
N ALA A 109 -30.58 4.10 13.42
CA ALA A 109 -31.85 3.68 14.03
C ALA A 109 -32.72 4.87 14.50
N ASP A 110 -32.12 6.03 14.77
CA ASP A 110 -32.79 7.27 15.21
C ASP A 110 -33.28 8.16 14.05
N GLY A 111 -33.26 7.65 12.81
CA GLY A 111 -33.68 8.38 11.61
C GLY A 111 -32.64 9.37 11.06
N ARG A 112 -31.52 9.60 11.76
CA ARG A 112 -30.42 10.46 11.27
C ARG A 112 -29.51 9.67 10.33
N GLN A 113 -28.65 10.37 9.59
CA GLN A 113 -27.66 9.72 8.72
C GLN A 113 -26.24 9.82 9.27
N ARG A 114 -25.47 8.73 9.16
CA ARG A 114 -24.04 8.68 9.47
C ARG A 114 -23.24 8.80 8.16
N PRO A 115 -22.38 9.82 8.01
CA PRO A 115 -21.47 9.88 6.87
C PRO A 115 -20.36 8.83 7.04
N LEU A 116 -20.19 7.99 6.03
CA LEU A 116 -19.03 7.14 5.82
C LEU A 116 -18.12 7.80 4.78
N ALA A 117 -16.84 7.93 5.12
CA ALA A 117 -15.82 8.29 4.17
C ALA A 117 -15.30 7.02 3.49
N VAL A 118 -15.45 6.94 2.17
CA VAL A 118 -14.82 5.92 1.32
C VAL A 118 -13.57 6.56 0.72
N THR A 119 -12.41 6.09 1.14
CA THR A 119 -11.12 6.51 0.58
C THR A 119 -10.85 5.74 -0.72
N ALA A 120 -10.17 6.38 -1.67
CA ALA A 120 -9.58 5.70 -2.82
C ALA A 120 -8.45 4.76 -2.38
#